data_AF-A0AB37ZPW9-F1
#
_entry.id   AF-A0AB37ZPW9-F1
#
_cell.length_a   1.000
_cell.length_b   1.000
_cell.length_c   1.000
_cell.angle_alpha   90.00
_cell.angle_beta   90.00
_cell.angle_gamma   90.00
#
_symmetry.space_group_name_H-M   'P 1'
#
loop_
_entity.id
_entity.type
_entity.pdbx_description
1 polymer ?
#
loop_
_entity_poly.entity_id
_entity_poly.type
_entity_poly.pdbx_seq_one_letter_code
_entity_poly.pdbx_strand_id
1 'polypeptide(L)'
;MNDEHSHMACESISHHAQQSFSAIADYQTEPSVLYRPTLSVDGNQWCALYGEDLQSGVAGFGDTPALAMIDFNKNWNIPLRNSPSGIALAAKNAASTA
;
A
#
# COMPACT_ATOMS: atom_id res chain seq x y z
N MET A 1 -28.49 11.16 33.39
CA MET A 1 -27.40 11.41 32.43
C MET A 1 -27.21 12.91 32.38
N ASN A 2 -26.05 13.43 32.79
CA ASN A 2 -25.79 14.86 32.76
C ASN A 2 -25.31 15.28 31.36
N ASP A 3 -25.28 16.58 31.09
CA ASP A 3 -24.91 17.12 29.78
C ASP A 3 -23.46 16.76 29.41
N GLU A 4 -22.58 16.61 30.40
CA GLU A 4 -21.17 16.22 30.23
C GLU A 4 -21.03 14.78 29.68
N HIS A 5 -21.76 13.82 30.24
CA HIS A 5 -21.78 12.45 29.72
C HIS A 5 -22.40 12.38 28.32
N SER A 6 -23.38 13.23 28.02
CA SER A 6 -23.95 13.34 26.67
C SER A 6 -22.94 13.92 25.67
N HIS A 7 -22.16 14.92 26.08
CA HIS A 7 -21.10 15.52 25.26
C HIS A 7 -20.00 14.51 24.95
N MET A 8 -19.49 13.82 25.98
CA MET A 8 -18.45 12.79 25.80
C MET A 8 -18.92 11.64 24.90
N ALA A 9 -20.17 11.20 25.04
CA ALA A 9 -20.73 10.18 24.15
C ALA A 9 -20.79 10.67 22.70
N CYS A 10 -21.26 11.91 22.48
CA CYS A 10 -21.32 12.51 21.15
C CYS A 10 -19.93 12.65 20.52
N GLU A 11 -18.95 13.10 21.29
CA GLU A 11 -17.55 13.20 20.86
C GLU A 11 -16.96 11.85 20.51
N SER A 12 -17.20 10.81 21.32
CA SER A 12 -16.72 9.46 21.03
C SER A 12 -17.30 8.90 19.73
N ILE A 13 -18.61 9.11 19.50
CA ILE A 13 -19.29 8.67 18.28
C ILE A 13 -18.74 9.42 17.07
N SER A 14 -18.59 10.74 17.20
CA SER A 14 -18.04 11.60 16.13
C SER A 14 -16.60 11.20 15.81
N HIS A 15 -15.79 10.92 16.82
CA HIS A 15 -14.41 10.48 16.66
C HIS A 15 -14.32 9.11 15.97
N HIS A 16 -15.12 8.13 16.38
CA HIS A 16 -15.16 6.82 15.74
C HIS A 16 -15.65 6.90 14.29
N ALA A 17 -16.64 7.76 14.02
CA ALA A 17 -17.09 8.02 12.65
C ALA A 17 -15.95 8.61 11.80
N GLN A 18 -15.24 9.63 12.30
CA GLN A 18 -14.08 10.22 11.63
C GLN A 18 -12.98 9.18 11.34
N GLN A 19 -12.63 8.34 12.32
CA GLN A 19 -11.64 7.27 12.13
C GLN A 19 -12.05 6.29 11.03
N SER A 20 -13.33 5.89 11.00
CA SER A 20 -13.85 4.98 9.99
C SER A 20 -13.80 5.60 8.59
N PHE A 21 -14.16 6.88 8.47
CA PHE A 21 -14.10 7.59 7.19
C PHE A 21 -12.66 7.75 6.69
N SER A 22 -11.73 8.11 7.56
CA SER A 22 -10.31 8.22 7.19
C SER A 22 -9.76 6.90 6.68
N ALA A 23 -10.05 5.79 7.37
CA ALA A 23 -9.61 4.46 6.92
C ALA A 23 -10.18 4.08 5.54
N ILE A 24 -11.47 4.34 5.30
CA ILE A 24 -12.10 4.11 3.99
C ILE A 24 -11.43 4.96 2.92
N ALA A 25 -11.16 6.24 3.20
CA ALA A 25 -10.51 7.14 2.26
C ALA A 25 -9.09 6.66 1.91
N ASP A 26 -8.32 6.22 2.90
CA ASP A 26 -6.97 5.68 2.69
C ASP A 26 -7.01 4.47 1.75
N TYR A 27 -7.87 3.47 2.04
CA TYR A 27 -8.01 2.28 1.19
C TYR A 27 -8.47 2.60 -0.25
N GLN A 28 -9.33 3.62 -0.43
CA GLN A 28 -9.80 4.02 -1.75
C GLN A 28 -8.71 4.66 -2.62
N THR A 29 -7.64 5.16 -2.01
CA THR A 29 -6.51 5.79 -2.71
C THR A 29 -5.33 4.86 -2.95
N GLU A 30 -5.42 3.60 -2.51
CA GLU A 30 -4.35 2.63 -2.73
C GLU A 30 -4.11 2.35 -4.22
N PRO A 31 -2.84 2.24 -4.66
CA PRO A 31 -2.53 1.95 -6.06
C PRO A 31 -3.21 0.70 -6.63
N SER A 32 -3.32 -0.37 -5.83
CA SER A 32 -4.00 -1.62 -6.19
C SER A 32 -5.48 -1.41 -6.53
N VAL A 33 -6.15 -0.49 -5.84
CA VAL A 33 -7.56 -0.15 -6.05
C VAL A 33 -7.74 0.75 -7.27
N LEU A 34 -6.86 1.74 -7.44
CA LEU A 34 -6.94 2.72 -8.52
C LEU A 34 -6.53 2.14 -9.87
N TYR A 35 -5.39 1.46 -9.93
CA TYR A 35 -4.77 1.01 -11.18
C TYR A 35 -5.11 -0.43 -11.54
N ARG A 36 -5.63 -1.21 -10.59
CA ARG A 36 -6.17 -2.57 -10.79
C ARG A 36 -5.19 -3.49 -11.53
N PRO A 37 -4.03 -3.81 -10.92
CA PRO A 37 -3.06 -4.71 -11.54
C PRO A 37 -3.68 -6.08 -11.86
N THR A 38 -3.19 -6.70 -12.91
CA THR A 38 -3.60 -8.05 -13.31
C THR A 38 -3.07 -9.06 -12.30
N LEU A 39 -3.95 -9.91 -11.78
CA LEU A 39 -3.57 -11.03 -10.91
C LEU A 39 -3.38 -12.31 -11.71
N SER A 40 -2.24 -12.95 -11.53
CA SER A 40 -1.93 -14.25 -12.13
C SER A 40 -1.08 -15.08 -11.17
N VAL A 41 -0.97 -16.38 -11.44
CA VAL A 41 -0.07 -17.28 -10.70
C VAL A 41 1.24 -17.36 -11.49
N ASP A 42 2.35 -17.06 -10.83
CA ASP A 42 3.71 -17.20 -11.37
C ASP A 42 4.52 -18.12 -10.45
N GLY A 43 4.89 -19.30 -10.97
CA GLY A 43 5.54 -20.34 -10.18
C GLY A 43 4.69 -20.81 -9.00
N ASN A 44 5.12 -20.48 -7.78
CA ASN A 44 4.46 -20.83 -6.52
C ASN A 44 3.79 -19.63 -5.82
N GLN A 45 3.70 -18.48 -6.47
CA GLN A 45 3.16 -17.26 -5.86
C GLN A 45 2.14 -16.57 -6.77
N TRP A 46 1.31 -15.73 -6.17
CA TRP A 46 0.51 -14.75 -6.87
C TRP A 46 1.37 -13.58 -7.30
N CYS A 47 1.16 -13.11 -8.52
CA CYS A 47 1.76 -11.92 -9.09
C CYS A 47 0.66 -10.91 -9.40
N ALA A 48 0.76 -9.71 -8.84
CA ALA A 48 -0.03 -8.54 -9.20
C ALA A 48 0.82 -7.64 -10.10
N LEU A 49 0.48 -7.54 -11.39
CA LEU A 49 1.25 -6.81 -12.39
C LEU A 49 0.47 -5.64 -12.97
N TYR A 50 1.06 -4.44 -12.93
CA TYR A 50 0.64 -3.29 -13.71
C TYR A 50 1.72 -2.90 -14.72
N GLY A 51 1.45 -3.14 -16.00
CA GLY A 51 2.39 -2.94 -17.12
C GLY A 51 2.24 -4.03 -18.16
N GLU A 52 3.01 -3.95 -19.25
CA GLU A 52 3.00 -4.97 -20.31
C GLU A 52 3.68 -6.27 -19.87
N ASP A 53 4.77 -6.15 -19.10
CA ASP A 53 5.55 -7.27 -18.59
C ASP A 53 6.23 -6.93 -17.25
N LEU A 54 6.87 -7.94 -16.65
CA LEU A 54 7.58 -7.81 -15.38
C LEU A 54 8.81 -6.88 -15.44
N GLN A 55 9.35 -6.59 -16.63
CA GLN A 55 10.57 -5.79 -16.77
C GLN A 55 10.27 -4.30 -16.85
N SER A 56 9.15 -3.95 -17.47
CA SER A 56 8.68 -2.58 -17.70
C SER A 56 7.63 -2.12 -16.69
N GLY A 57 6.90 -3.07 -16.09
CA GLY A 57 5.81 -2.81 -15.16
C GLY A 57 6.21 -2.74 -13.69
N VAL A 58 5.21 -2.45 -12.86
CA VAL A 58 5.27 -2.58 -11.39
C VAL A 58 4.62 -3.91 -11.03
N ALA A 59 5.35 -4.77 -10.34
CA ALA A 59 4.86 -6.06 -9.88
C ALA A 59 4.92 -6.16 -8.35
N GLY A 60 3.99 -6.91 -7.78
CA GLY A 60 4.03 -7.37 -6.39
C GLY A 60 3.79 -8.87 -6.32
N PHE A 61 4.41 -9.54 -5.34
CA PHE A 61 4.33 -10.99 -5.19
C PHE A 61 3.89 -11.43 -3.79
N GLY A 62 3.22 -12.58 -3.70
CA GLY A 62 2.89 -13.18 -2.41
C GLY A 62 2.13 -14.50 -2.50
N ASP A 63 2.04 -15.22 -1.38
CA ASP A 63 1.41 -16.55 -1.34
C ASP A 63 -0.12 -16.49 -1.48
N THR A 64 -0.71 -15.29 -1.35
CA THR A 64 -2.14 -15.03 -1.60
C THR A 64 -2.29 -13.79 -2.47
N PRO A 65 -3.43 -13.62 -3.17
CA PRO A 65 -3.70 -12.40 -3.95
C PRO A 65 -3.62 -11.12 -3.09
N ALA A 66 -4.06 -11.20 -1.83
CA ALA A 66 -3.99 -10.08 -0.89
C ALA A 66 -2.53 -9.69 -0.60
N LEU A 67 -1.65 -10.66 -0.38
CA LEU A 67 -0.23 -10.39 -0.14
C LEU A 67 0.46 -9.82 -1.39
N ALA A 68 0.12 -10.31 -2.58
CA ALA A 68 0.63 -9.75 -3.83
C ALA A 68 0.19 -8.29 -4.05
N MET A 69 -1.06 -7.94 -3.73
CA MET A 69 -1.57 -6.56 -3.80
C MET A 69 -0.89 -5.64 -2.77
N ILE A 70 -0.64 -6.14 -1.56
CA ILE A 70 0.09 -5.38 -0.52
C ILE A 70 1.52 -5.11 -0.98
N ASP A 71 2.20 -6.11 -1.55
CA ASP A 71 3.56 -5.95 -2.07
C ASP A 71 3.60 -4.98 -3.25
N PHE A 72 2.61 -5.07 -4.15
CA PHE A 72 2.43 -4.13 -5.26
C PHE A 72 2.30 -2.67 -4.78
N ASN A 73 1.45 -2.42 -3.78
CA ASN A 73 1.28 -1.09 -3.20
C ASN A 73 2.58 -0.53 -2.61
N LYS A 74 3.42 -1.37 -2.00
CA LYS A 74 4.74 -0.98 -1.52
C LYS A 74 5.65 -0.61 -2.69
N ASN A 75 5.72 -1.47 -3.70
CA ASN A 75 6.61 -1.33 -4.84
C ASN A 75 6.24 -0.12 -5.72
N TRP A 76 4.98 0.33 -5.71
CA TRP A 76 4.51 1.49 -6.45
C TRP A 76 5.33 2.77 -6.21
N ASN A 77 5.80 2.98 -4.98
CA ASN A 77 6.57 4.17 -4.60
C ASN A 77 8.08 3.94 -4.59
N ILE A 78 8.56 2.75 -4.97
CA ILE A 78 9.98 2.41 -4.98
C ILE A 78 10.57 2.87 -6.33
N PRO A 79 11.66 3.67 -6.32
CA PRO A 79 12.32 4.07 -7.55
C PRO A 79 12.89 2.87 -8.31
N LEU A 80 12.88 2.94 -9.64
CA LEU A 80 13.57 1.96 -10.49
C LEU A 80 15.04 1.86 -10.08
N ARG A 81 15.56 0.62 -9.97
CA ARG A 81 16.92 0.32 -9.50
C ARG A 81 18.01 1.14 -10.19
N ASN A 82 17.89 1.34 -11.50
CA ASN A 82 18.87 2.03 -12.33
C ASN A 82 18.59 3.54 -12.50
N SER A 83 17.53 4.07 -11.89
CA SER A 83 17.27 5.50 -11.86
C SER A 83 18.22 6.20 -10.87
N PRO A 84 18.48 7.53 -11.02
CA PRO A 84 19.29 8.28 -10.06
C PRO A 84 18.82 8.10 -8.61
N SER A 85 17.51 8.13 -8.37
CA SER A 85 16.91 7.94 -7.05
C SER A 85 17.05 6.51 -6.53
N GLY A 86 16.98 5.49 -7.40
CA GLY A 86 17.16 4.09 -7.01
C GLY A 86 18.60 3.77 -6.63
N ILE A 87 19.57 4.32 -7.38
CA ILE A 87 21.00 4.20 -7.06
C ILE A 87 21.29 4.88 -5.71
N ALA A 88 20.74 6.08 -5.48
CA ALA A 88 20.90 6.78 -4.21
C ALA A 88 20.26 6.02 -3.03
N LEU A 89 19.09 5.41 -3.22
CA LEU A 89 18.43 4.59 -2.20
C LEU A 89 19.27 3.34 -1.85
N ALA A 90 19.81 2.64 -2.85
CA ALA A 90 20.66 1.48 -2.63
C ALA A 90 21.94 1.83 -1.85
N ALA A 91 22.58 2.96 -2.18
CA ALA A 91 23.77 3.44 -1.47
C ALA A 91 23.47 3.78 0.00
N LYS A 92 22.32 4.44 0.28
CA LYS A 92 21.89 4.74 1.66
C LYS A 92 21.68 3.47 2.47
N ASN A 93 20.99 2.47 1.91
CA ASN A 93 20.72 1.22 2.60
C ASN A 93 22.02 0.44 2.92
N ALA A 94 22.99 0.43 2.00
CA ALA A 94 24.28 -0.21 2.23
C ALA A 94 25.10 0.47 3.35
N ALA A 95 24.99 1.79 3.49
CA ALA A 95 25.68 2.54 4.54
C ALA A 95 25.04 2.36 5.93
N SER A 96 23.74 2.06 6.03
CA SER A 96 23.07 1.80 7.32
C SER A 96 23.30 0.40 7.88
N THR A 97 23.87 -0.51 7.08
CA THR A 97 24.17 -1.89 7.49
C THR A 97 25.63 -2.12 7.89
N ALA A 98 26.47 -1.09 7.81
CA ALA A 98 27.89 -1.10 8.18
C ALA A 98 28.13 -0.38 9.52
#